data_AF-A0A0V0XJS8-F1
#
_entry.id   AF-A0A0V0XJS8-F1
#
_cell.length_a   1.000
_cell.length_b   1.000
_cell.length_c   1.000
_cell.angle_alpha   90.00
_cell.angle_beta   90.00
_cell.angle_gamma   90.00
#
_symmetry.space_group_name_H-M   'P 1'
#
loop_
_entity.id
_entity.type
_entity.pdbx_description
1 polymer ?
#
loop_
_entity_poly.entity_id
_entity_poly.type
_entity_poly.pdbx_seq_one_letter_code
_entity_poly.pdbx_strand_id
1 'polypeptide(L)'
;LMIALSANSVNFEMDKVHPIIVFDNFPSVELESFPELDLPDLQAILRASPSCHIEDSHWNRMVDNIELVESCSLRMEQKDKIIEMLSLADDALVRKVLRKLLCSKVFRDSLPNSLGRLLVKLKSTELIILLLEKFASVPEEWLVDFIKLCCCKPEEMEDDESSLSKILFYIVQYKFSSSIMCDELKTLNAEQTLTYLKFLNRHMVKLIVENEKSDDNRSDNAIEMLNLLLDAKVACLMRNFEFLPELEFCRHVINTQVNIFELRRFVQAAKRSRRLEMRTIPLAKTVVYGH
;
A
#
# COMPACT_ATOMS: atom_id res chain seq x y z
N LEU A 1 -30.21 -34.14 -10.31
CA LEU A 1 -28.95 -34.77 -10.76
C LEU A 1 -28.01 -34.85 -9.56
N MET A 2 -27.92 -36.01 -8.90
CA MET A 2 -26.77 -36.37 -8.08
C MET A 2 -25.80 -37.12 -9.00
N ILE A 3 -24.52 -36.76 -9.02
CA ILE A 3 -23.49 -37.60 -9.63
C ILE A 3 -22.53 -38.00 -8.52
N ALA A 4 -22.47 -39.32 -8.33
CA ALA A 4 -21.67 -40.04 -7.36
C ALA A 4 -20.18 -40.01 -7.71
N LEU A 5 -19.33 -39.90 -6.69
CA LEU A 5 -17.91 -40.23 -6.78
C LEU A 5 -17.75 -41.73 -6.57
N SER A 6 -17.13 -42.42 -7.53
CA SER A 6 -16.78 -43.83 -7.44
C SER A 6 -15.52 -44.01 -6.58
N ALA A 7 -15.64 -44.91 -5.60
CA ALA A 7 -14.54 -45.41 -4.80
C ALA A 7 -13.69 -46.36 -5.65
N ASN A 8 -12.44 -45.98 -5.91
CA ASN A 8 -11.40 -46.93 -6.28
C ASN A 8 -10.40 -47.02 -5.14
N SER A 9 -10.55 -48.08 -4.36
CA SER A 9 -9.59 -48.62 -3.42
C SER A 9 -8.36 -49.16 -4.17
N VAL A 10 -7.15 -48.73 -3.77
CA VAL A 10 -5.94 -49.51 -4.01
C VAL A 10 -5.14 -49.57 -2.71
N ASN A 11 -4.81 -50.80 -2.34
CA ASN A 11 -4.25 -51.27 -1.08
C ASN A 11 -2.94 -50.58 -0.69
N PHE A 12 -2.83 -50.18 0.58
CA PHE A 12 -1.53 -49.97 1.21
C PHE A 12 -1.00 -51.33 1.68
N GLU A 13 -0.18 -51.97 0.85
CA GLU A 13 0.76 -52.99 1.32
C GLU A 13 1.84 -52.28 2.16
N MET A 14 1.84 -52.54 3.46
CA MET A 14 3.00 -52.31 4.32
C MET A 14 4.09 -53.27 3.88
N ASP A 15 5.13 -52.77 3.21
CA ASP A 15 6.45 -53.39 3.36
C ASP A 15 7.61 -52.47 2.93
N LYS A 16 8.66 -52.53 3.76
CA LYS A 16 10.01 -51.96 3.61
C LYS A 16 10.18 -50.48 3.99
N VAL A 17 10.37 -50.30 5.30
CA VAL A 17 11.17 -49.22 5.90
C VAL A 17 12.48 -49.07 5.11
N HIS A 18 12.61 -48.00 4.33
CA HIS A 18 13.91 -47.54 3.87
C HIS A 18 14.63 -46.92 5.07
N PRO A 19 15.89 -47.32 5.36
CA PRO A 19 16.64 -46.66 6.42
C PRO A 19 16.79 -45.18 6.04
N ILE A 20 16.38 -44.30 6.95
CA ILE A 20 16.73 -42.90 6.92
C ILE A 20 18.26 -42.86 6.95
N ILE A 21 18.87 -42.57 5.80
CA ILE A 21 20.28 -42.20 5.76
C ILE A 21 20.34 -40.86 6.48
N VAL A 22 20.75 -40.90 7.74
CA VAL A 22 21.17 -39.72 8.47
C VAL A 22 22.43 -39.22 7.76
N PHE A 23 22.28 -38.18 6.95
CA PHE A 23 23.41 -37.38 6.50
C PHE A 23 23.88 -36.53 7.69
N ASP A 24 24.55 -37.18 8.65
CA ASP A 24 25.44 -36.51 9.58
C ASP A 24 26.67 -36.09 8.77
N ASN A 25 26.56 -34.95 8.10
CA ASN A 25 27.64 -34.07 7.63
C ASN A 25 27.06 -33.09 6.60
N PHE A 26 26.18 -32.19 7.06
CA PHE A 26 26.17 -30.87 6.43
C PHE A 26 27.51 -30.23 6.83
N PRO A 27 28.34 -29.74 5.88
CA PRO A 27 29.38 -28.82 6.27
C PRO A 27 28.68 -27.69 7.01
N SER A 28 29.12 -27.41 8.24
CA SER A 28 28.75 -26.21 8.96
C SER A 28 29.03 -25.05 8.01
N VAL A 29 27.97 -24.55 7.37
CA VAL A 29 28.02 -23.27 6.69
C VAL A 29 28.24 -22.30 7.84
N GLU A 30 29.51 -21.99 8.09
CA GLU A 30 29.89 -20.80 8.81
C GLU A 30 29.12 -19.69 8.10
N LEU A 31 28.08 -19.18 8.75
CA LEU A 31 27.50 -17.91 8.40
C LEU A 31 28.67 -16.95 8.42
N GLU A 32 29.21 -16.61 7.24
CA GLU A 32 30.25 -15.60 7.12
C GLU A 32 29.75 -14.42 7.96
N SER A 33 30.46 -14.16 9.05
CA SER A 33 30.19 -13.04 9.92
C SER A 33 30.37 -11.82 9.04
N PHE A 34 29.25 -11.24 8.59
CA PHE A 34 29.24 -9.93 7.98
C PHE A 34 30.04 -8.99 8.89
N PRO A 35 30.84 -8.08 8.32
CA PRO A 35 31.62 -7.15 9.13
C PRO A 35 30.68 -6.50 10.14
N GLU A 36 30.94 -6.71 11.43
CA GLU A 36 30.21 -6.01 12.47
C GLU A 36 30.37 -4.52 12.17
N LEU A 37 29.26 -3.85 11.83
CA LEU A 37 29.24 -2.41 11.74
C LEU A 37 29.68 -1.87 13.10
N ASP A 38 30.87 -1.25 13.14
CA ASP A 38 31.41 -0.60 14.32
C ASP A 38 30.68 0.73 14.56
N LEU A 39 29.42 0.59 14.95
CA LEU A 39 28.50 1.67 15.30
C LEU A 39 28.11 1.49 16.77
N PRO A 40 28.87 2.09 17.71
CA PRO A 40 28.65 1.90 19.15
C PRO A 40 27.23 2.22 19.59
N ASP A 41 26.63 3.29 19.06
CA ASP A 41 25.25 3.69 19.38
C ASP A 41 24.22 2.66 18.85
N LEU A 42 24.45 2.10 17.65
CA LEU A 42 23.60 1.05 17.10
C LEU A 42 23.70 -0.22 17.97
N GLN A 43 24.91 -0.63 18.34
CA GLN A 43 25.12 -1.80 19.21
C GLN A 43 24.49 -1.60 20.60
N ALA A 44 24.57 -0.38 21.15
CA ALA A 44 23.92 -0.03 22.40
C ALA A 44 22.39 -0.17 22.29
N ILE A 45 21.78 0.33 21.21
CA ILE A 45 20.34 0.20 20.94
C ILE A 45 19.93 -1.26 20.75
N LEU A 46 20.70 -2.04 19.99
CA LEU A 46 20.38 -3.45 19.72
C LEU A 46 20.48 -4.34 20.96
N ARG A 47 21.38 -4.01 21.89
CA ARG A 47 21.55 -4.73 23.17
C ARG A 47 20.65 -4.19 24.28
N ALA A 48 19.98 -3.05 24.06
CA ALA A 48 19.12 -2.45 25.05
C ALA A 48 17.89 -3.32 25.33
N SER A 49 17.59 -3.48 26.61
CA SER A 49 16.31 -4.05 27.04
C SER A 49 15.20 -2.99 26.88
N PRO A 50 13.94 -3.38 26.64
CA PRO A 50 12.81 -2.44 26.53
C PRO A 50 12.62 -1.52 27.74
N SER A 51 13.12 -1.91 28.92
CA SER A 51 13.11 -1.09 30.13
C SER A 51 14.22 -0.04 30.21
N CYS A 52 15.16 -0.04 29.26
CA CYS A 52 16.30 0.87 29.25
C CYS A 52 15.93 2.17 28.54
N HIS A 53 16.15 3.30 29.20
CA HIS A 53 16.01 4.61 28.57
C HIS A 53 17.23 4.89 27.70
N ILE A 54 16.98 5.23 26.43
CA ILE A 54 18.01 5.63 25.47
C ILE A 54 17.89 7.13 25.24
N GLU A 55 18.92 7.89 25.62
CA GLU A 55 18.95 9.33 25.41
C GLU A 55 18.84 9.71 23.93
N ASP A 56 18.15 10.82 23.64
CA ASP A 56 18.02 11.42 22.30
C ASP A 56 19.36 11.60 21.59
N SER A 57 20.43 11.87 22.33
CA SER A 57 21.79 12.04 21.80
C SER A 57 22.31 10.77 21.12
N HIS A 58 21.99 9.59 21.66
CA HIS A 58 22.36 8.29 21.09
C HIS A 58 21.59 8.01 19.80
N TRP A 59 20.29 8.32 19.76
CA TRP A 59 19.48 8.18 18.55
C TRP A 59 19.97 9.04 17.40
N ASN A 60 20.26 10.32 17.68
CA ASN A 60 20.72 11.24 16.64
C ASN A 60 22.10 10.81 16.11
N ARG A 61 23.05 10.48 17.00
CA ARG A 61 24.38 9.98 16.60
C ARG A 61 24.29 8.67 15.82
N MET A 62 23.45 7.73 16.25
CA MET A 62 23.23 6.48 15.53
C MET A 62 22.84 6.77 14.08
N VAL A 63 21.83 7.61 13.87
CA VAL A 63 21.33 7.88 12.53
C VAL A 63 22.36 8.62 11.67
N ASP A 64 23.02 9.64 12.23
CA ASP A 64 24.05 10.41 11.51
C ASP A 64 25.21 9.50 11.09
N ASN A 65 25.62 8.56 11.96
CA ASN A 65 26.68 7.61 11.65
C ASN A 65 26.25 6.56 10.63
N ILE A 66 24.98 6.14 10.62
CA ILE A 66 24.48 5.19 9.63
C ILE A 66 24.49 5.81 8.22
N GLU A 67 24.18 7.10 8.07
CA GLU A 67 24.24 7.79 6.77
C GLU A 67 25.66 7.78 6.16
N LEU A 68 26.68 7.76 7.01
CA LEU A 68 28.09 7.71 6.58
C LEU A 68 28.52 6.33 6.07
N VAL A 69 27.74 5.27 6.33
CA VAL A 69 28.08 3.91 5.91
C VAL A 69 27.31 3.54 4.64
N GLU A 70 27.98 3.66 3.50
CA GLU A 70 27.34 3.50 2.19
C GLU A 70 26.74 2.10 1.91
N SER A 71 27.22 1.07 2.61
CA SER A 71 26.87 -0.35 2.46
C SER A 71 25.92 -0.88 3.54
N CYS A 72 25.46 -0.05 4.47
CA CYS A 72 24.68 -0.51 5.61
C CYS A 72 23.24 -0.88 5.21
N SER A 73 23.01 -2.16 4.91
CA SER A 73 21.70 -2.77 5.14
C SER A 73 21.75 -3.54 6.45
N LEU A 74 20.84 -3.21 7.36
CA LEU A 74 20.67 -3.95 8.60
C LEU A 74 19.84 -5.21 8.36
N ARG A 75 20.01 -6.23 9.18
CA ARG A 75 19.12 -7.41 9.14
C ARG A 75 17.72 -7.05 9.63
N MET A 76 16.72 -7.83 9.23
CA MET A 76 15.33 -7.59 9.62
C MET A 76 15.15 -7.56 11.14
N GLU A 77 15.83 -8.43 11.88
CA GLU A 77 15.75 -8.46 13.35
C GLU A 77 16.29 -7.17 13.98
N GLN A 78 17.33 -6.59 13.39
CA GLN A 78 17.91 -5.33 13.85
C GLN A 78 16.99 -4.15 13.54
N LYS A 79 16.38 -4.13 12.35
CA LYS A 79 15.39 -3.12 11.95
C LYS A 79 14.18 -3.17 12.89
N ASP A 80 13.66 -4.37 13.16
CA ASP A 80 12.53 -4.57 14.06
C ASP A 80 12.88 -4.14 15.49
N LYS A 81 14.10 -4.44 15.96
CA LYS A 81 14.57 -4.00 17.28
C LYS A 81 14.65 -2.47 17.39
N ILE A 82 15.13 -1.79 16.34
CA ILE A 82 15.15 -0.32 16.28
C ILE A 82 13.73 0.24 16.40
N ILE A 83 12.77 -0.31 15.65
CA ILE A 83 11.37 0.14 15.71
C ILE A 83 10.73 -0.16 17.06
N GLU A 84 11.00 -1.32 17.66
CA GLU A 84 10.55 -1.68 19.01
C GLU A 84 11.04 -0.65 20.03
N MET A 85 12.34 -0.35 20.05
CA MET A 85 12.91 0.62 20.98
C MET A 85 12.40 2.05 20.71
N LEU A 86 12.23 2.45 19.45
CA LEU A 86 11.61 3.74 19.11
C LEU A 86 10.16 3.83 19.58
N SER A 87 9.40 2.74 19.57
CA SER A 87 7.99 2.76 19.98
C SER A 87 7.76 3.15 21.44
N LEU A 88 8.83 3.11 22.25
CA LEU A 88 8.88 3.46 23.67
C LEU A 88 9.37 4.89 23.93
N ALA A 89 9.88 5.59 22.90
CA ALA A 89 10.38 6.95 22.99
C ALA A 89 9.26 8.00 22.84
N ASP A 90 9.60 9.26 23.09
CA ASP A 90 8.70 10.39 22.88
C ASP A 90 8.36 10.59 21.39
N ASP A 91 7.10 10.90 21.09
CA ASP A 91 6.59 11.04 19.72
C ASP A 91 7.39 12.04 18.87
N ALA A 92 7.93 13.12 19.45
CA ALA A 92 8.74 14.10 18.72
C ALA A 92 10.08 13.50 18.28
N LEU A 93 10.73 12.73 19.16
CA LEU A 93 11.95 12.01 18.83
C LEU A 93 11.67 10.94 17.77
N VAL A 94 10.60 10.16 17.95
CA VAL A 94 10.22 9.11 17.01
C VAL A 94 10.02 9.69 15.62
N ARG A 95 9.29 10.80 15.48
CA ARG A 95 9.10 11.46 14.18
C ARG A 95 10.41 11.88 13.53
N LYS A 96 11.30 12.49 14.31
CA LYS A 96 12.61 12.95 13.85
C LYS A 96 13.47 11.79 13.35
N VAL A 97 13.55 10.72 14.14
CA VAL A 97 14.37 9.54 13.83
C VAL A 97 13.78 8.75 12.66
N LEU A 98 12.47 8.48 12.65
CA LEU A 98 11.82 7.78 11.55
C LEU A 98 11.95 8.54 10.22
N ARG A 99 11.84 9.87 10.22
CA ARG A 99 12.02 10.66 9.00
C ARG A 99 13.39 10.43 8.38
N LYS A 100 14.44 10.42 9.19
CA LYS A 100 15.80 10.13 8.71
C LYS A 100 15.94 8.67 8.28
N LEU A 101 15.43 7.70 9.05
CA LEU A 101 15.50 6.28 8.71
C LEU A 101 14.79 5.94 7.39
N LEU A 102 13.60 6.51 7.14
CA LEU A 102 12.86 6.38 5.87
C LEU A 102 13.60 6.97 4.67
N CYS A 103 14.44 7.98 4.89
CA CYS A 103 15.30 8.57 3.86
C CYS A 103 16.66 7.87 3.72
N SER A 104 17.04 7.05 4.71
CA SER A 104 18.33 6.37 4.76
C SER A 104 18.35 5.09 3.92
N LYS A 105 19.55 4.55 3.70
CA LYS A 105 19.73 3.24 3.04
C LYS A 105 19.28 2.06 3.90
N VAL A 106 19.06 2.26 5.21
CA VAL A 106 18.78 1.18 6.19
C VAL A 106 17.52 0.40 5.85
N PHE A 107 16.46 1.08 5.43
CA PHE A 107 15.19 0.45 5.12
C PHE A 107 15.00 0.18 3.63
N ARG A 108 15.99 0.55 2.79
CA ARG A 108 15.85 0.57 1.32
C ARG A 108 15.44 -0.78 0.72
N ASP A 109 15.97 -1.86 1.27
CA ASP A 109 15.75 -3.23 0.81
C ASP A 109 14.56 -3.92 1.47
N SER A 110 14.20 -3.52 2.69
CA SER A 110 13.04 -4.06 3.39
C SER A 110 12.60 -3.18 4.56
N LEU A 111 11.28 -3.18 4.81
CA LEU A 111 10.63 -2.41 5.86
C LEU A 111 10.39 -3.29 7.11
N PRO A 112 10.73 -2.81 8.32
CA PRO A 112 10.46 -3.53 9.57
C PRO A 112 8.96 -3.73 9.82
N ASN A 113 8.60 -4.90 10.35
CA ASN A 113 7.23 -5.40 10.45
C ASN A 113 6.32 -4.52 11.32
N SER A 114 6.88 -3.89 12.36
CA SER A 114 6.11 -3.06 13.30
C SER A 114 5.98 -1.59 12.88
N LEU A 115 6.61 -1.20 11.76
CA LEU A 115 6.66 0.19 11.32
C LEU A 115 5.26 0.74 10.99
N GLY A 116 4.44 -0.03 10.27
CA GLY A 116 3.07 0.37 9.93
C GLY A 116 2.25 0.76 11.16
N ARG A 117 2.25 -0.10 12.19
CA ARG A 117 1.53 0.16 13.45
C ARG A 117 2.05 1.41 14.17
N LEU A 118 3.37 1.63 14.16
CA LEU A 118 3.97 2.82 14.76
C LEU A 118 3.53 4.10 14.02
N LEU A 119 3.51 4.09 12.68
CA LEU A 119 3.06 5.22 11.88
C LEU A 119 1.57 5.55 12.12
N VAL A 120 0.72 4.53 12.25
CA VAL A 120 -0.70 4.69 12.61
C VAL A 120 -0.85 5.25 14.01
N LYS A 121 -0.10 4.75 15.00
CA LYS A 121 -0.10 5.25 16.39
C LYS A 121 0.26 6.74 16.44
N LEU A 122 1.29 7.16 15.71
CA LEU A 122 1.72 8.55 15.63
C LEU A 122 0.74 9.45 14.87
N LYS A 123 -0.18 8.88 14.08
CA LYS A 123 -1.07 9.61 13.16
C LYS A 123 -0.29 10.63 12.30
N SER A 124 0.93 10.27 11.89
CA SER A 124 1.85 11.19 11.21
C SER A 124 1.66 11.12 9.71
N THR A 125 0.83 12.00 9.15
CA THR A 125 0.55 12.05 7.72
C THR A 125 1.80 12.29 6.88
N GLU A 126 2.71 13.17 7.35
CA GLU A 126 4.00 13.45 6.70
C GLU A 126 4.84 12.17 6.51
N LEU A 127 4.95 11.34 7.55
CA LEU A 127 5.77 10.12 7.49
C LEU A 127 5.11 9.03 6.65
N ILE A 128 3.78 8.93 6.67
CA ILE A 128 3.05 7.98 5.82
C ILE A 128 3.21 8.37 4.35
N ILE A 129 3.07 9.65 4.01
CA ILE A 129 3.32 10.14 2.65
C ILE A 129 4.76 9.84 2.23
N LEU A 130 5.74 10.17 3.08
CA LEU A 130 7.16 9.91 2.80
C LEU A 130 7.42 8.42 2.56
N LEU A 131 6.81 7.52 3.34
CA LEU A 131 6.90 6.07 3.14
C LEU A 131 6.35 5.68 1.76
N LEU A 132 5.13 6.12 1.43
CA LEU A 132 4.48 5.77 0.16
C LEU A 132 5.22 6.34 -1.07
N GLU A 133 5.91 7.48 -0.93
CA GLU A 133 6.73 8.06 -2.00
C GLU A 133 8.07 7.34 -2.21
N LYS A 134 8.70 6.88 -1.12
CA LYS A 134 10.06 6.33 -1.15
C LYS A 134 10.10 4.85 -1.46
N PHE A 135 9.06 4.12 -1.08
CA PHE A 135 9.01 2.67 -1.21
C PHE A 135 8.09 2.28 -2.35
N ALA A 136 8.45 1.25 -3.11
CA ALA A 136 7.65 0.75 -4.23
C ALA A 136 6.58 -0.25 -3.79
N SER A 137 6.77 -0.88 -2.61
CA SER A 137 5.83 -1.82 -2.02
C SER A 137 5.86 -1.72 -0.48
N VAL A 138 4.69 -1.90 0.14
CA VAL A 138 4.42 -1.97 1.57
C VAL A 138 3.35 -3.03 1.75
N PRO A 139 3.24 -3.67 2.93
CA PRO A 139 2.19 -4.64 3.18
C PRO A 139 0.79 -4.05 3.00
N GLU A 140 -0.12 -4.81 2.37
CA GLU A 140 -1.50 -4.40 2.12
C GLU A 140 -2.28 -4.12 3.41
N GLU A 141 -1.99 -4.85 4.49
CA GLU A 141 -2.51 -4.58 5.85
C GLU A 141 -2.26 -3.12 6.24
N TRP A 142 -1.06 -2.58 5.97
CA TRP A 142 -0.71 -1.21 6.32
C TRP A 142 -1.45 -0.21 5.45
N LEU A 143 -1.63 -0.50 4.16
CA LEU A 143 -2.43 0.34 3.26
C LEU A 143 -3.85 0.48 3.80
N VAL A 144 -4.46 -0.63 4.23
CA VAL A 144 -5.81 -0.61 4.80
C VAL A 144 -5.84 0.11 6.15
N ASP A 145 -4.83 -0.03 7.00
CA ASP A 145 -4.74 0.75 8.23
C ASP A 145 -4.58 2.26 7.99
N PHE A 146 -3.86 2.66 6.93
CA PHE A 146 -3.79 4.04 6.51
C PHE A 146 -5.14 4.54 5.94
N ILE A 147 -5.88 3.69 5.22
CA ILE A 147 -7.26 4.00 4.80
C ILE A 147 -8.14 4.24 6.03
N LYS A 148 -8.09 3.36 7.04
CA LYS A 148 -8.83 3.51 8.30
C LYS A 148 -8.49 4.82 8.99
N LEU A 149 -7.20 5.16 9.07
CA LEU A 149 -6.72 6.42 9.65
C LEU A 149 -7.31 7.64 8.93
N CYS A 150 -7.32 7.64 7.59
CA CYS A 150 -7.89 8.73 6.80
C CYS A 150 -9.40 8.85 7.02
N CYS A 151 -10.11 7.72 7.07
CA CYS A 151 -11.56 7.69 7.27
C CYS A 151 -12.02 8.19 8.64
N CYS A 152 -11.13 8.31 9.63
CA CYS A 152 -11.45 8.89 10.94
C CYS A 152 -11.71 10.41 10.90
N LYS A 153 -11.40 11.09 9.78
CA LYS A 153 -11.59 12.54 9.60
C LYS A 153 -12.16 12.85 8.21
N PRO A 154 -13.44 12.54 7.98
CA PRO A 154 -14.05 12.66 6.66
C PRO A 154 -14.05 14.10 6.12
N GLU A 155 -14.10 15.12 6.99
CA GLU A 155 -14.12 16.53 6.56
C GLU A 155 -12.80 16.95 5.91
N GLU A 156 -11.67 16.48 6.46
CA GLU A 156 -10.33 16.72 5.88
C GLU A 156 -10.14 15.96 4.56
N MET A 157 -10.92 14.91 4.31
CA MET A 157 -10.91 14.19 3.04
C MET A 157 -11.68 14.91 1.93
N GLU A 158 -12.51 15.93 2.23
CA GLU A 158 -13.22 16.69 1.18
C GLU A 158 -12.30 17.63 0.40
N ASP A 159 -11.21 18.07 1.03
CA ASP A 159 -10.15 18.86 0.40
C ASP A 159 -9.13 17.95 -0.30
N ASP A 160 -9.02 18.06 -1.62
CA ASP A 160 -8.06 17.31 -2.43
C ASP A 160 -6.59 17.66 -2.09
N GLU A 161 -6.33 18.85 -1.52
CA GLU A 161 -4.98 19.27 -1.15
C GLU A 161 -4.55 18.78 0.24
N SER A 162 -5.48 18.20 1.00
CA SER A 162 -5.22 17.71 2.33
C SER A 162 -4.20 16.56 2.33
N SER A 163 -3.47 16.42 3.44
CA SER A 163 -2.51 15.33 3.60
C SER A 163 -3.20 13.95 3.59
N LEU A 164 -4.44 13.85 4.09
CA LEU A 164 -5.19 12.59 4.08
C LEU A 164 -5.62 12.19 2.67
N SER A 165 -6.11 13.15 1.88
CA SER A 165 -6.41 12.92 0.46
C SER A 165 -5.17 12.47 -0.30
N LYS A 166 -4.01 13.10 -0.05
CA LYS A 166 -2.71 12.71 -0.62
C LYS A 166 -2.32 11.27 -0.29
N ILE A 167 -2.50 10.82 0.95
CA ILE A 167 -2.27 9.43 1.34
C ILE A 167 -3.14 8.49 0.50
N LEU A 168 -4.44 8.75 0.42
CA LEU A 168 -5.35 7.89 -0.34
C LEU A 168 -5.05 7.88 -1.84
N PHE A 169 -4.63 9.02 -2.41
CA PHE A 169 -4.16 9.09 -3.80
C PHE A 169 -2.94 8.18 -4.04
N TYR A 170 -1.98 8.17 -3.12
CA TYR A 170 -0.83 7.27 -3.20
C TYR A 170 -1.23 5.79 -3.07
N ILE A 171 -2.14 5.47 -2.15
CA ILE A 171 -2.62 4.09 -1.95
C ILE A 171 -3.29 3.54 -3.21
N VAL A 172 -4.11 4.35 -3.90
CA VAL A 172 -4.75 3.95 -5.16
C VAL A 172 -3.72 3.69 -6.27
N GLN A 173 -2.55 4.32 -6.23
CA GLN A 173 -1.50 4.13 -7.24
C GLN A 173 -0.55 2.97 -6.91
N TYR A 174 -0.67 2.41 -5.71
CA TYR A 174 0.20 1.38 -5.21
C TYR A 174 -0.09 0.02 -5.86
N LYS A 175 0.94 -0.80 -6.00
CA LYS A 175 0.77 -2.19 -6.47
C LYS A 175 0.43 -3.08 -5.27
N PHE A 176 -0.61 -3.89 -5.40
CA PHE A 176 -1.06 -4.83 -4.38
C PHE A 176 -1.54 -6.14 -5.00
N SER A 177 -1.56 -7.19 -4.21
CA SER A 177 -2.25 -8.43 -4.57
C SER A 177 -3.76 -8.27 -4.38
N SER A 178 -4.55 -8.49 -5.43
CA SER A 178 -6.01 -8.38 -5.39
C SER A 178 -6.64 -9.25 -4.30
N SER A 179 -6.12 -10.47 -4.06
CA SER A 179 -6.66 -11.36 -3.04
C SER A 179 -6.41 -10.84 -1.61
N ILE A 180 -5.16 -10.45 -1.32
CA ILE A 180 -4.75 -9.97 0.00
C ILE A 180 -5.45 -8.65 0.30
N MET A 181 -5.43 -7.71 -0.65
CA MET A 181 -6.09 -6.42 -0.49
C MET A 181 -7.60 -6.57 -0.28
N CYS A 182 -8.26 -7.50 -1.00
CA CYS A 182 -9.68 -7.80 -0.79
C CYS A 182 -9.95 -8.35 0.62
N ASP A 183 -9.10 -9.25 1.13
CA ASP A 183 -9.22 -9.78 2.49
C ASP A 183 -9.05 -8.68 3.54
N GLU A 184 -8.06 -7.79 3.38
CA GLU A 184 -7.83 -6.68 4.30
C GLU A 184 -8.97 -5.64 4.27
N LEU A 185 -9.53 -5.33 3.09
CA LEU A 185 -10.64 -4.39 2.94
C LEU A 185 -11.94 -4.85 3.63
N LYS A 186 -12.10 -6.16 3.90
CA LYS A 186 -13.22 -6.67 4.71
C LYS A 186 -13.22 -6.12 6.12
N THR A 187 -12.05 -5.70 6.64
CA THR A 187 -11.90 -5.15 7.99
C THR A 187 -12.42 -3.72 8.15
N LEU A 188 -12.73 -3.02 7.05
CA LEU A 188 -13.36 -1.70 7.12
C LEU A 188 -14.79 -1.80 7.63
N ASN A 189 -15.15 -0.96 8.61
CA ASN A 189 -16.53 -0.86 9.05
C ASN A 189 -17.41 -0.13 8.01
N ALA A 190 -18.73 -0.10 8.21
CA ALA A 190 -19.67 0.49 7.25
C ALA A 190 -19.42 1.99 6.99
N GLU A 191 -19.10 2.76 8.02
CA GLU A 191 -18.82 4.20 7.92
C GLU A 191 -17.54 4.46 7.13
N GLN A 192 -16.45 3.77 7.48
CA GLN A 192 -15.16 3.84 6.77
C GLN A 192 -15.31 3.43 5.31
N THR A 193 -16.10 2.38 5.06
CA THR A 193 -16.40 1.91 3.71
C THR A 193 -17.10 2.99 2.89
N LEU A 194 -18.12 3.65 3.44
CA LEU A 194 -18.86 4.71 2.77
C LEU A 194 -17.97 5.94 2.52
N THR A 195 -17.17 6.34 3.51
CA THR A 195 -16.22 7.47 3.40
C THR A 195 -15.19 7.20 2.32
N TYR A 196 -14.61 6.00 2.29
CA TYR A 196 -13.64 5.62 1.28
C TYR A 196 -14.26 5.55 -0.12
N LEU A 197 -15.49 5.02 -0.24
CA LEU A 197 -16.22 5.00 -1.50
C LEU A 197 -16.47 6.41 -2.05
N LYS A 198 -16.89 7.36 -1.22
CA LYS A 198 -17.08 8.76 -1.62
C LYS A 198 -15.79 9.36 -2.15
N PHE A 199 -14.66 9.09 -1.50
CA PHE A 199 -13.35 9.51 -1.98
C PHE A 199 -13.00 8.90 -3.33
N LEU A 200 -13.12 7.57 -3.48
CA LEU A 200 -12.83 6.88 -4.74
C LEU A 200 -13.69 7.45 -5.89
N ASN A 201 -14.98 7.71 -5.62
CA ASN A 201 -15.89 8.31 -6.59
C ASN A 201 -15.42 9.70 -7.03
N ARG A 202 -15.08 10.58 -6.08
CA ARG A 202 -14.57 11.93 -6.39
C ARG A 202 -13.26 11.84 -7.16
N HIS A 203 -12.32 11.00 -6.70
CA HIS A 203 -11.02 10.83 -7.33
C HIS A 203 -11.14 10.30 -8.76
N MET A 204 -12.01 9.32 -9.02
CA MET A 204 -12.24 8.79 -10.35
C MET A 204 -12.82 9.84 -11.29
N VAL A 205 -13.82 10.62 -10.85
CA VAL A 205 -14.38 11.72 -11.64
C VAL A 205 -13.28 12.72 -12.01
N LYS A 206 -12.46 13.13 -11.03
CA LYS A 206 -11.32 14.01 -11.25
C LYS A 206 -10.35 13.43 -12.26
N LEU A 207 -9.91 12.18 -12.09
CA LEU A 207 -8.99 11.53 -13.02
C LEU A 207 -9.56 11.41 -14.43
N ILE A 208 -10.86 11.13 -14.59
CA ILE A 208 -11.49 11.00 -15.92
C ILE A 208 -11.59 12.35 -16.63
N VAL A 209 -11.92 13.41 -15.89
CA VAL A 209 -11.96 14.78 -16.40
C VAL A 209 -10.54 15.30 -16.69
N GLU A 210 -9.57 15.03 -15.83
CA GLU A 210 -8.17 15.46 -15.98
C GLU A 210 -7.39 14.63 -17.01
N ASN A 211 -7.72 13.34 -17.19
CA ASN A 211 -7.23 12.48 -18.27
C ASN A 211 -7.64 12.99 -19.67
N GLU A 212 -8.29 14.16 -19.78
CA GLU A 212 -8.24 14.96 -20.99
C GLU A 212 -6.81 15.25 -21.49
N LYS A 213 -5.77 15.18 -20.64
CA LYS A 213 -4.40 15.63 -20.96
C LYS A 213 -3.31 14.55 -21.06
N SER A 214 -3.53 13.29 -20.66
CA SER A 214 -2.49 12.23 -20.71
C SER A 214 -3.06 10.82 -20.95
N ASP A 215 -2.29 9.95 -21.63
CA ASP A 215 -2.59 8.53 -21.92
C ASP A 215 -2.36 7.58 -20.72
N ASP A 216 -2.52 8.08 -19.48
CA ASP A 216 -2.09 7.37 -18.27
C ASP A 216 -3.23 6.52 -17.65
N ASN A 217 -2.94 5.27 -17.28
CA ASN A 217 -3.91 4.28 -16.75
C ASN A 217 -4.38 4.56 -15.30
N ARG A 218 -4.15 5.76 -14.75
CA ARG A 218 -4.45 6.10 -13.34
C ARG A 218 -5.90 5.86 -12.95
N SER A 219 -6.82 6.07 -13.89
CA SER A 219 -8.24 5.84 -13.67
C SER A 219 -8.60 4.36 -13.57
N ASP A 220 -7.75 3.45 -14.05
CA ASP A 220 -8.00 2.01 -13.99
C ASP A 220 -7.62 1.43 -12.62
N ASN A 221 -6.55 1.91 -11.98
CA ASN A 221 -6.23 1.53 -10.61
C ASN A 221 -7.34 1.93 -9.61
N ALA A 222 -7.94 3.10 -9.82
CA ALA A 222 -9.07 3.55 -9.00
C ALA A 222 -10.33 2.66 -9.21
N ILE A 223 -10.57 2.18 -10.43
CA ILE A 223 -11.63 1.21 -10.72
C ILE A 223 -11.31 -0.15 -10.11
N GLU A 224 -10.06 -0.60 -10.17
CA GLU A 224 -9.62 -1.84 -9.53
C GLU A 224 -9.88 -1.80 -8.03
N MET A 225 -9.49 -0.72 -7.36
CA MET A 225 -9.75 -0.54 -5.93
C MET A 225 -11.26 -0.55 -5.60
N LEU A 226 -12.09 0.07 -6.45
CA LEU A 226 -13.54 0.05 -6.31
C LEU A 226 -14.12 -1.38 -6.45
N ASN A 227 -13.60 -2.16 -7.41
CA ASN A 227 -13.98 -3.56 -7.59
C ASN A 227 -13.59 -4.40 -6.37
N LEU A 228 -12.38 -4.23 -5.85
CA LEU A 228 -11.93 -4.93 -4.64
C LEU A 228 -12.80 -4.59 -3.42
N LEU A 229 -13.20 -3.32 -3.29
CA LEU A 229 -14.11 -2.90 -2.22
C LEU A 229 -15.49 -3.55 -2.37
N LEU A 230 -16.01 -3.68 -3.61
CA LEU A 230 -17.25 -4.41 -3.88
C LEU A 230 -17.13 -5.89 -3.52
N ASP A 231 -16.07 -6.55 -4.01
CA ASP A 231 -15.81 -7.97 -3.75
C ASP A 231 -15.68 -8.26 -2.26
N ALA A 232 -14.99 -7.39 -1.52
CA ALA A 232 -14.86 -7.49 -0.07
C ALA A 232 -16.24 -7.46 0.63
N LYS A 233 -17.13 -6.54 0.22
CA LYS A 233 -18.46 -6.41 0.84
C LYS A 233 -19.43 -7.51 0.41
N VAL A 234 -19.38 -7.96 -0.84
CA VAL A 234 -20.12 -9.15 -1.30
C VAL A 234 -19.66 -10.39 -0.53
N ALA A 235 -18.35 -10.55 -0.29
CA ALA A 235 -17.84 -11.67 0.51
C ALA A 235 -18.32 -11.64 1.98
N CYS A 236 -18.48 -10.45 2.57
CA CYS A 236 -19.08 -10.31 3.91
C CYS A 236 -20.57 -10.67 3.92
N LEU A 237 -21.32 -10.25 2.89
CA LEU A 237 -22.74 -10.58 2.70
C LEU A 237 -22.99 -12.10 2.63
N MET A 238 -22.11 -12.84 1.95
CA MET A 238 -22.25 -14.29 1.83
C MET A 238 -22.05 -15.04 3.17
N ARG A 239 -21.56 -14.35 4.21
CA ARG A 239 -21.29 -14.94 5.53
C ARG A 239 -22.28 -14.51 6.61
N ASN A 240 -22.92 -13.35 6.48
CA ASN A 240 -23.80 -12.78 7.51
C ASN A 240 -25.25 -12.63 6.98
N PHE A 241 -26.23 -13.19 7.71
CA PHE A 241 -27.64 -13.21 7.30
C PHE A 241 -28.42 -11.89 7.55
N GLU A 242 -27.74 -10.77 7.81
CA GLU A 242 -28.34 -9.44 8.01
C GLU A 242 -27.90 -8.52 6.86
N PHE A 243 -28.82 -8.18 5.96
CA PHE A 243 -28.52 -7.96 4.54
C PHE A 243 -28.68 -6.53 3.99
N LEU A 244 -29.37 -5.62 4.68
CA LEU A 244 -29.80 -4.37 4.04
C LEU A 244 -28.67 -3.36 3.75
N PRO A 245 -27.79 -3.01 4.71
CA PRO A 245 -26.78 -1.97 4.49
C PRO A 245 -25.76 -2.33 3.40
N GLU A 246 -25.33 -3.58 3.35
CA GLU A 246 -24.34 -4.06 2.39
C GLU A 246 -24.93 -4.25 0.99
N LEU A 247 -26.22 -4.61 0.86
CA LEU A 247 -26.91 -4.63 -0.45
C LEU A 247 -27.07 -3.21 -1.00
N GLU A 248 -27.41 -2.24 -0.15
CA GLU A 248 -27.45 -0.82 -0.52
C GLU A 248 -26.08 -0.30 -0.96
N PHE A 249 -25.01 -0.70 -0.26
CA PHE A 249 -23.64 -0.43 -0.66
C PHE A 249 -23.33 -1.02 -2.05
N CYS A 250 -23.61 -2.30 -2.28
CA CYS A 250 -23.34 -2.95 -3.57
C CYS A 250 -24.07 -2.24 -4.71
N ARG A 251 -25.34 -1.86 -4.49
CA ARG A 251 -26.11 -1.06 -5.43
C ARG A 251 -25.47 0.30 -5.70
N HIS A 252 -24.98 0.98 -4.67
CA HIS A 252 -24.30 2.27 -4.82
C HIS A 252 -23.01 2.14 -5.64
N VAL A 253 -22.21 1.11 -5.40
CA VAL A 253 -20.98 0.87 -6.17
C VAL A 253 -21.30 0.59 -7.64
N ILE A 254 -22.24 -0.30 -7.93
CA ILE A 254 -22.65 -0.63 -9.31
C ILE A 254 -23.16 0.61 -10.04
N ASN A 255 -24.05 1.39 -9.42
CA ASN A 255 -24.55 2.64 -10.01
C ASN A 255 -23.39 3.62 -10.29
N THR A 256 -22.43 3.71 -9.37
CA THR A 256 -21.25 4.56 -9.59
C THR A 256 -20.44 4.07 -10.78
N GLN A 257 -20.19 2.77 -10.91
CA GLN A 257 -19.46 2.20 -12.04
C GLN A 257 -20.14 2.49 -13.38
N VAL A 258 -21.47 2.36 -13.45
CA VAL A 258 -22.26 2.69 -14.65
C VAL A 258 -22.09 4.17 -15.01
N ASN A 259 -22.28 5.08 -14.04
CA ASN A 259 -22.12 6.52 -14.27
C ASN A 259 -20.70 6.89 -14.74
N ILE A 260 -19.68 6.24 -14.17
CA ILE A 260 -18.27 6.41 -14.55
C ILE A 260 -18.01 5.93 -15.98
N PHE A 261 -18.58 4.79 -16.37
CA PHE A 261 -18.46 4.26 -17.71
C PHE A 261 -19.11 5.20 -18.74
N GLU A 262 -20.29 5.72 -18.44
CA GLU A 262 -20.97 6.72 -19.28
C GLU A 262 -20.15 8.01 -19.40
N LEU A 263 -19.59 8.51 -18.29
CA LEU A 263 -18.73 9.69 -18.28
C LEU A 263 -17.48 9.49 -19.14
N ARG A 264 -16.79 8.34 -19.00
CA ARG A 264 -15.65 7.98 -19.85
C ARG A 264 -16.05 7.99 -21.34
N ARG A 265 -17.21 7.43 -21.69
CA ARG A 265 -17.71 7.42 -23.07
C ARG A 265 -17.98 8.83 -23.59
N PHE A 266 -18.58 9.70 -22.77
CA PHE A 266 -18.87 11.08 -23.13
C PHE A 266 -17.58 11.88 -23.37
N VAL A 267 -16.61 11.80 -22.47
CA VAL A 267 -15.30 12.47 -22.61
C VAL A 267 -14.56 11.98 -23.86
N GLN A 268 -14.59 10.68 -24.15
CA GLN A 268 -13.99 10.13 -25.39
C GLN A 268 -14.69 10.65 -26.65
N ALA A 269 -16.02 10.74 -26.66
CA ALA A 269 -16.78 11.30 -27.77
C ALA A 269 -16.43 12.79 -27.99
N ALA A 270 -16.35 13.58 -26.91
CA ALA A 270 -15.94 14.97 -26.95
C ALA A 270 -14.51 15.14 -27.52
N LYS A 271 -13.56 14.29 -27.10
CA LYS A 271 -12.19 14.25 -27.67
C LYS A 271 -12.20 14.01 -29.18
N ARG A 272 -12.98 13.04 -29.65
CA ARG A 272 -13.11 12.72 -31.09
C ARG A 272 -13.70 13.91 -31.86
N SER A 273 -14.74 14.54 -31.32
CA SER A 273 -15.35 15.73 -31.91
C SER A 273 -14.35 16.89 -32.04
N ARG A 274 -13.62 17.21 -30.96
CA ARG A 274 -12.61 18.29 -30.96
C ARG A 274 -11.44 18.03 -31.91
N ARG A 275 -11.01 16.76 -32.05
CA ARG A 275 -9.98 16.37 -33.04
C ARG A 275 -10.48 16.51 -34.48
N LEU A 276 -11.76 16.25 -34.73
CA LEU A 276 -12.39 16.44 -36.04
C LEU A 276 -12.50 17.93 -36.37
N GLU A 277 -12.94 18.77 -35.42
CA GLU A 277 -12.98 20.24 -35.59
C GLU A 277 -11.61 20.83 -35.92
N MET A 278 -10.54 20.43 -35.23
CA MET A 278 -9.17 20.90 -35.51
C MET A 278 -8.61 20.40 -36.86
N ARG A 279 -9.08 19.25 -37.38
CA ARG A 279 -8.72 18.77 -38.73
C ARG A 279 -9.51 19.46 -39.84
N THR A 280 -10.67 20.02 -39.54
CA THR A 280 -11.52 20.73 -40.51
C THR A 280 -11.18 22.21 -40.68
N ILE A 281 -10.21 22.76 -39.95
CA ILE A 281 -9.66 24.09 -40.27
C ILE A 281 -8.76 23.91 -41.51
N PRO A 282 -9.16 24.39 -42.70
CA PRO A 282 -8.27 24.34 -43.85
C PRO A 282 -7.11 25.28 -43.54
N LEU A 283 -5.87 24.81 -43.75
CA LEU A 283 -4.73 25.70 -43.97
C LEU A 283 -5.08 26.61 -45.15
N ALA A 284 -5.64 27.78 -44.86
CA ALA A 284 -5.77 28.87 -45.80
C ALA A 284 -4.35 29.28 -46.17
N LYS A 285 -3.80 28.62 -47.20
CA LYS A 285 -2.60 29.09 -47.89
C LYS A 285 -2.94 30.47 -48.42
N THR A 286 -2.39 31.49 -47.80
CA THR A 286 -2.32 32.84 -48.31
C THR A 286 -1.64 32.78 -49.68
N VAL A 287 -2.43 32.82 -50.75
CA VAL A 287 -1.91 33.07 -52.09
C VAL A 287 -1.60 34.57 -52.14
N VAL A 288 -0.32 34.90 -51.98
CA VAL A 288 0.18 36.25 -52.26
C VAL A 288 0.16 36.41 -53.77
N TYR A 289 -0.82 37.14 -54.29
CA TYR A 289 -0.77 37.66 -55.66
C TYR A 289 0.23 38.83 -55.65
N GLY A 290 1.38 38.64 -56.29
CA GLY A 290 2.26 39.73 -56.66
C GLY A 290 1.71 40.43 -57.90
N HIS A 291 1.43 41.71 -57.76
CA HIS A 291 1.42 42.70 -58.84
C HIS A 291 2.31 43.86 -58.43
#